data_AF-A0ABD3BJD2-F1
#
_entry.id   AF-A0ABD3BJD2-F1
#
_cell.length_a   1.000
_cell.length_b   1.000
_cell.length_c   1.000
_cell.angle_alpha   90.00
_cell.angle_beta   90.00
_cell.angle_gamma   90.00
#
_symmetry.space_group_name_H-M   'P 1'
#
loop_
_entity.id
_entity.type
_entity.pdbx_description
1 polymer ?
#
loop_
_entity_poly.entity_id
_entity_poly.type
_entity_poly.pdbx_seq_one_letter_code
_entity_poly.pdbx_strand_id
1 'polypeptide(L)'
;MWYNKGYTPKLEEYMSNAWVTISVPVILTHAFFLVTNPIQNETIRCLYKYHNIVRFSGMILRLVNDLGTSPDEMDRGDVPKAIECYINESGASVEEAREHVKFMINETWKEMNEERVGAGNLFQPEFVRIAVDFARAAQYVYQYGDGFGTHSFPQMKHRILSLLFEPIVLGTDDGVADY
;
A
#
# COMPACT_ATOMS: atom_id res chain seq x y z
N MET A 1 -0.25 22.41 4.90
CA MET A 1 0.51 23.60 4.45
C MET A 1 0.47 23.78 2.92
N TRP A 2 0.40 22.71 2.12
CA TRP A 2 0.19 22.79 0.66
C TRP A 2 -1.25 23.11 0.27
N TYR A 3 -2.23 22.38 0.82
CA TYR A 3 -3.66 22.60 0.58
C TYR A 3 -4.09 24.06 0.72
N ASN A 4 -3.90 24.63 1.93
CA ASN A 4 -4.27 26.01 2.23
C ASN A 4 -3.53 27.07 1.40
N LYS A 5 -2.40 26.70 0.77
CA LYS A 5 -1.60 27.60 -0.08
C LYS A 5 -1.88 27.39 -1.58
N GLY A 6 -2.71 26.42 -1.95
CA GLY A 6 -2.89 26.01 -3.35
C GLY A 6 -1.58 25.59 -4.02
N TYR A 7 -0.63 25.07 -3.25
CA TYR A 7 0.70 24.72 -3.76
C TYR A 7 0.71 23.29 -4.27
N THR A 8 1.16 23.10 -5.51
CA THR A 8 1.46 21.79 -6.08
C THR A 8 2.95 21.51 -5.92
N PRO A 9 3.34 20.56 -5.05
CA PRO A 9 4.74 20.18 -4.88
C PRO A 9 5.29 19.46 -6.12
N LYS A 10 6.62 19.38 -6.21
CA LYS A 10 7.29 18.43 -7.11
C LYS A 10 7.01 16.99 -6.67
N LEU A 11 7.13 16.02 -7.58
CA LEU A 11 6.82 14.63 -7.25
C LEU A 11 7.69 14.10 -6.11
N GLU A 12 8.99 14.38 -6.13
CA GLU A 12 9.91 13.95 -5.07
C GLU A 12 9.55 14.58 -3.71
N GLU A 13 9.21 15.88 -3.70
CA GLU A 13 8.79 16.59 -2.49
C GLU A 13 7.51 15.98 -1.92
N TYR A 14 6.50 15.75 -2.78
CA TYR A 14 5.28 15.04 -2.40
C TYR A 14 5.61 13.68 -1.78
N MET A 15 6.40 12.87 -2.49
CA MET A 15 6.72 11.52 -2.07
C MET A 15 7.47 11.50 -0.74
N SER A 16 8.34 12.47 -0.45
CA SER A 16 9.05 12.57 0.84
C SER A 16 8.11 12.60 2.06
N ASN A 17 6.88 13.09 1.88
CA ASN A 17 5.83 13.16 2.91
C ASN A 17 4.74 12.08 2.74
N ALA A 18 4.43 11.70 1.49
CA ALA A 18 3.26 10.88 1.16
C ALA A 18 3.33 9.45 1.73
N TRP A 19 4.51 8.81 1.72
CA TRP A 19 4.68 7.47 2.32
C TRP A 19 4.56 7.46 3.85
N VAL A 20 4.73 8.62 4.49
CA VAL A 20 4.54 8.77 5.95
C VAL A 20 3.07 8.99 6.28
N THR A 21 2.41 9.89 5.55
CA THR A 21 1.02 10.30 5.81
C THR A 21 0.00 9.21 5.53
N ILE A 22 0.36 8.17 4.76
CA ILE A 22 -0.49 7.01 4.51
C ILE A 22 -0.58 6.01 5.66
N SER A 23 -0.12 6.37 6.86
CA SER A 23 -0.23 5.60 8.10
C SER A 23 0.54 4.27 8.17
N VAL A 24 1.14 3.77 7.07
CA VAL A 24 1.90 2.52 7.07
C VAL A 24 3.00 2.49 8.15
N PRO A 25 3.80 3.55 8.35
CA PRO A 25 4.78 3.52 9.43
C PRO A 25 4.14 3.33 10.81
N VAL A 26 3.01 3.98 11.08
CA VAL A 26 2.27 3.83 12.34
C VAL A 26 1.76 2.40 12.49
N ILE A 27 1.12 1.85 11.46
CA ILE A 27 0.54 0.51 11.50
C ILE A 27 1.64 -0.56 11.68
N LEU A 28 2.74 -0.45 10.93
CA LEU A 28 3.85 -1.39 11.05
C LEU A 28 4.57 -1.24 12.40
N THR A 29 4.68 -0.05 12.97
CA THR A 29 5.18 0.10 14.34
C THR A 29 4.33 -0.69 15.33
N HIS A 30 3.00 -0.65 15.23
CA HIS A 30 2.12 -1.45 16.10
C HIS A 30 2.29 -2.95 15.84
N ALA A 31 2.31 -3.37 14.56
CA ALA A 31 2.51 -4.76 14.20
C ALA A 31 3.85 -5.31 14.72
N PHE A 32 4.92 -4.52 14.66
CA PHE A 32 6.24 -4.89 15.19
C PHE A 32 6.16 -5.30 16.66
N PHE A 33 5.54 -4.48 17.52
CA PHE A 33 5.42 -4.78 18.94
C PHE A 33 4.49 -5.96 19.25
N LEU A 34 3.57 -6.28 18.34
CA LEU A 34 2.66 -7.43 18.48
C LEU A 34 3.31 -8.76 18.12
N VAL A 35 4.23 -8.78 17.14
CA VAL A 35 4.75 -10.03 16.55
C VAL A 35 6.22 -10.31 16.86
N THR A 36 6.93 -9.36 17.46
CA THR A 36 8.36 -9.50 17.75
C THR A 36 8.58 -9.90 19.21
N ASN A 37 9.23 -11.04 19.44
CA ASN A 37 9.65 -11.47 20.77
C ASN A 37 10.90 -12.37 20.68
N PRO A 38 12.00 -12.10 21.42
CA PRO A 38 12.24 -10.90 22.23
C PRO A 38 12.52 -9.66 21.38
N ILE A 39 12.19 -8.49 21.92
CA ILE A 39 12.46 -7.21 21.27
C ILE A 39 13.88 -6.75 21.63
N GLN A 40 14.67 -6.39 20.62
CA GLN A 40 16.04 -5.89 20.79
C GLN A 40 16.08 -4.36 20.62
N ASN A 41 16.86 -3.66 21.45
CA ASN A 41 16.99 -2.19 21.37
C ASN A 41 17.45 -1.69 20.00
N GLU A 42 18.30 -2.45 19.30
CA GLU A 42 18.76 -2.09 17.95
C GLU A 42 17.61 -2.10 16.94
N THR A 43 16.75 -3.13 16.98
CA THR A 43 15.57 -3.23 16.11
C THR A 43 14.58 -2.08 16.32
N ILE A 44 14.41 -1.63 17.58
CA ILE A 44 13.60 -0.45 17.90
C ILE A 44 14.19 0.81 17.25
N ARG A 45 15.51 1.01 17.31
CA ARG A 45 16.18 2.17 16.68
C ARG A 45 16.02 2.17 15.16
N CYS A 46 16.15 1.02 14.52
CA CYS A 46 15.91 0.87 13.08
C CYS A 46 14.45 1.21 12.72
N LEU A 47 13.49 0.73 13.51
CA LEU A 47 12.07 1.02 13.32
C LEU A 47 11.77 2.52 13.43
N TYR A 48 12.29 3.20 14.47
CA TYR A 48 12.11 4.65 14.66
C TYR A 48 12.71 5.50 13.54
N LYS A 49 13.77 5.01 12.89
CA LYS A 49 14.38 5.66 11.71
C LYS A 49 13.64 5.34 10.40
N TYR A 50 12.48 4.68 10.48
CA TYR A 50 11.71 4.22 9.34
C TYR A 50 12.57 3.42 8.36
N HIS A 51 13.12 2.30 8.86
CA HIS A 51 13.86 1.34 8.07
C HIS A 51 13.22 1.09 6.69
N ASN A 52 14.04 0.87 5.67
CA ASN A 52 13.64 0.74 4.28
C ASN A 52 12.44 -0.17 4.04
N ILE A 53 12.36 -1.33 4.70
CA ILE A 53 11.20 -2.23 4.60
C ILE A 53 9.86 -1.55 4.95
N VAL A 54 9.83 -0.67 5.94
CA VAL A 54 8.66 0.15 6.33
C VAL A 54 8.41 1.23 5.30
N ARG A 55 9.47 1.92 4.87
CA ARG A 55 9.40 2.99 3.87
C ARG A 55 8.86 2.49 2.54
N PHE A 56 9.40 1.39 2.01
CA PHE A 56 9.00 0.79 0.73
C PHE A 56 7.57 0.26 0.78
N SER A 57 7.17 -0.38 1.87
CA SER A 57 5.76 -0.77 2.09
C SER A 57 4.83 0.46 2.02
N GLY A 58 5.21 1.56 2.68
CA GLY A 58 4.47 2.82 2.65
C GLY A 58 4.42 3.47 1.28
N MET A 59 5.54 3.47 0.54
CA MET A 59 5.62 4.00 -0.81
C MET A 59 4.73 3.22 -1.78
N ILE A 60 4.77 1.89 -1.76
CA ILE A 60 3.90 1.06 -2.61
C ILE A 60 2.43 1.33 -2.28
N LEU A 61 2.05 1.29 -1.00
CA LEU A 61 0.66 1.53 -0.62
C LEU A 61 0.20 2.91 -1.09
N ARG A 62 1.02 3.94 -0.88
CA ARG A 62 0.72 5.31 -1.31
C ARG A 62 0.51 5.43 -2.81
N LEU A 63 1.44 4.93 -3.61
CA LEU A 63 1.35 5.04 -5.07
C LEU A 63 0.14 4.27 -5.63
N VAL A 64 -0.17 3.10 -5.08
CA VAL A 64 -1.34 2.32 -5.49
C VAL A 64 -2.64 3.02 -5.06
N ASN A 65 -2.67 3.60 -3.86
CA ASN A 65 -3.80 4.45 -3.45
C ASN A 65 -3.99 5.60 -4.43
N ASP A 66 -2.95 6.40 -4.69
CA ASP A 66 -3.01 7.54 -5.63
C ASP A 66 -3.54 7.12 -7.01
N LEU A 67 -3.12 5.95 -7.55
CA LEU A 67 -3.64 5.44 -8.82
C LEU A 67 -5.15 5.16 -8.82
N GLY A 68 -5.66 4.69 -7.68
CA GLY A 68 -7.05 4.26 -7.50
C GLY A 68 -7.98 5.35 -7.01
N THR A 69 -7.47 6.38 -6.33
CA THR A 69 -8.29 7.39 -5.67
C THR A 69 -8.20 8.76 -6.32
N SER A 70 -7.06 9.15 -6.94
CA SER A 70 -6.80 10.56 -7.28
C SER A 70 -7.94 11.29 -7.99
N PRO A 71 -8.68 10.72 -8.97
CA PRO A 71 -9.76 11.45 -9.64
C PRO A 71 -10.82 11.95 -8.65
N ASP A 72 -11.32 11.07 -7.78
CA ASP A 72 -12.33 11.41 -6.78
C ASP A 72 -11.78 12.38 -5.71
N GLU A 73 -10.47 12.32 -5.43
CA GLU A 73 -9.81 13.24 -4.48
C GLU A 73 -9.61 14.63 -5.07
N MET A 74 -9.31 14.73 -6.36
CA MET A 74 -9.17 16.00 -7.05
C MET A 74 -10.52 16.69 -7.23
N ASP A 75 -11.59 15.94 -7.53
CA ASP A 75 -12.95 16.47 -7.68
C ASP A 75 -13.50 17.09 -6.39
N ARG A 76 -13.16 16.53 -5.23
CA ARG A 76 -13.51 17.11 -3.91
C ARG A 76 -12.56 18.22 -3.46
N GLY A 77 -11.56 18.56 -4.28
CA GLY A 77 -10.58 19.59 -4.01
C GLY A 77 -9.62 19.20 -2.88
N ASP A 78 -9.01 18.03 -2.94
CA ASP A 78 -7.91 17.62 -2.05
C ASP A 78 -6.55 18.10 -2.61
N VAL A 79 -5.45 17.83 -1.89
CA VAL A 79 -4.09 18.09 -2.38
C VAL A 79 -3.76 17.24 -3.62
N PRO A 80 -2.94 17.75 -4.56
CA PRO A 80 -2.39 16.97 -5.66
C PRO A 80 -1.75 15.67 -5.18
N LYS A 81 -1.97 14.57 -5.91
CA LYS A 81 -1.37 13.26 -5.64
C LYS A 81 -0.17 13.05 -6.56
N ALA A 82 0.44 11.86 -6.52
CA ALA A 82 1.61 11.57 -7.36
C ALA A 82 1.38 11.86 -8.85
N ILE A 83 0.17 11.55 -9.36
CA ILE A 83 -0.19 11.77 -10.76
C ILE A 83 -0.15 13.27 -11.08
N GLU A 84 -0.86 14.09 -10.31
CA GLU A 84 -0.95 15.53 -10.56
C GLU A 84 0.36 16.26 -10.30
N CYS A 85 1.16 15.81 -9.31
CA CYS A 85 2.50 16.33 -9.08
C CYS A 85 3.42 16.07 -10.28
N TYR A 86 3.38 14.86 -10.86
CA TYR A 86 4.19 14.50 -12.03
C TYR A 86 3.79 15.29 -13.27
N ILE A 87 2.49 15.43 -13.53
CA ILE A 87 1.96 16.25 -14.64
C ILE A 87 2.44 17.69 -14.51
N ASN A 88 2.34 18.26 -13.30
CA ASN A 88 2.75 19.63 -13.04
C ASN A 88 4.27 19.86 -13.22
N GLU A 89 5.09 18.88 -12.85
CA GLU A 89 6.55 18.98 -12.95
C GLU A 89 7.08 18.76 -14.38
N SER A 90 6.46 17.84 -15.13
CA SER A 90 6.98 17.38 -16.44
C SER A 90 6.20 17.91 -17.65
N GLY A 91 4.96 18.37 -17.47
CA GLY A 91 4.03 18.67 -18.56
C GLY A 91 3.47 17.43 -19.26
N ALA A 92 3.66 16.23 -18.70
CA ALA A 92 3.17 14.97 -19.27
C ALA A 92 1.65 14.86 -19.27
N SER A 93 1.12 13.96 -20.10
CA SER A 93 -0.29 13.56 -20.08
C SER A 93 -0.65 12.76 -18.81
N VAL A 94 -1.95 12.61 -18.55
CA VAL A 94 -2.45 11.79 -17.43
C VAL A 94 -2.03 10.34 -17.60
N GLU A 95 -2.06 9.83 -18.83
CA GLU A 95 -1.67 8.46 -19.17
C GLU A 95 -0.18 8.23 -18.88
N GLU A 96 0.69 9.13 -19.32
CA GLU A 96 2.13 9.08 -19.04
C GLU A 96 2.42 9.16 -17.53
N ALA A 97 1.70 10.02 -16.81
CA ALA A 97 1.83 10.14 -15.36
C ALA A 97 1.42 8.85 -14.63
N ARG A 98 0.33 8.20 -15.06
CA ARG A 98 -0.11 6.91 -14.51
C ARG A 98 0.89 5.81 -14.81
N GLU A 99 1.47 5.77 -16.00
CA GLU A 99 2.55 4.82 -16.33
C GLU A 99 3.82 5.08 -15.51
N HIS A 100 4.18 6.34 -15.27
CA HIS A 100 5.29 6.70 -14.40
C HIS A 100 5.07 6.21 -12.96
N VAL A 101 3.87 6.40 -12.40
CA VAL A 101 3.53 5.91 -11.07
C VAL A 101 3.58 4.38 -10.99
N LYS A 102 3.12 3.66 -12.02
CA LYS A 102 3.26 2.19 -12.11
C LYS A 102 4.73 1.76 -12.17
N PHE A 103 5.55 2.49 -12.93
CA PHE A 103 7.00 2.26 -12.95
C PHE A 103 7.62 2.43 -11.56
N MET A 104 7.27 3.50 -10.83
CA MET A 104 7.74 3.69 -9.46
C MET A 104 7.34 2.54 -8.53
N ILE A 105 6.10 2.04 -8.63
CA ILE A 105 5.64 0.87 -7.86
C ILE A 105 6.54 -0.34 -8.15
N ASN A 106 6.86 -0.60 -9.41
CA ASN A 106 7.71 -1.73 -9.81
C ASN A 106 9.14 -1.58 -9.29
N GLU A 107 9.73 -0.39 -9.35
CA GLU A 107 11.07 -0.14 -8.81
C GLU A 107 11.10 -0.29 -7.29
N THR A 108 10.11 0.27 -6.59
CA THR A 108 10.01 0.10 -5.13
C THR A 108 9.82 -1.36 -4.73
N TRP A 109 9.11 -2.16 -5.53
CA TRP A 109 9.01 -3.61 -5.31
C TRP A 109 10.36 -4.33 -5.43
N LYS A 110 11.23 -3.93 -6.36
CA LYS A 110 12.58 -4.51 -6.49
C LYS A 110 13.39 -4.20 -5.23
N GLU A 111 13.41 -2.95 -4.80
CA GLU A 111 14.10 -2.53 -3.57
C GLU A 111 13.54 -3.25 -2.33
N MET A 112 12.21 -3.40 -2.24
CA MET A 112 11.57 -4.13 -1.15
C MET A 112 11.93 -5.62 -1.13
N ASN A 113 12.07 -6.25 -2.29
CA ASN A 113 12.46 -7.65 -2.39
C ASN A 113 13.92 -7.86 -1.99
N GLU A 114 14.82 -6.97 -2.40
CA GLU A 114 16.21 -6.98 -1.95
C GLU A 114 16.29 -6.83 -0.44
N GLU A 115 15.54 -5.89 0.14
CA GLU A 115 15.58 -5.64 1.58
C GLU A 115 14.92 -6.75 2.42
N ARG A 116 13.96 -7.46 1.82
CA ARG A 116 13.35 -8.66 2.42
C ARG A 116 14.35 -9.80 2.57
N VAL A 117 15.23 -10.00 1.58
CA VAL A 117 16.18 -11.13 1.54
C VAL A 117 17.60 -10.77 1.97
N GLY A 118 17.86 -9.47 2.18
CA GLY A 118 19.17 -8.95 2.55
C GLY A 118 19.65 -9.48 3.90
N ALA A 119 20.91 -9.93 3.94
CA ALA A 119 21.53 -10.48 5.14
C ALA A 119 21.67 -9.47 6.30
N GLY A 120 21.44 -8.18 6.05
CA GLY A 120 21.50 -7.09 7.04
C GLY A 120 20.16 -6.77 7.71
N ASN A 121 19.07 -7.46 7.38
CA ASN A 121 17.76 -7.18 7.96
C ASN A 121 17.71 -7.67 9.42
N LEU A 122 17.56 -6.74 10.36
CA LEU A 122 17.54 -7.02 11.80
C LEU A 122 16.16 -7.44 12.32
N PHE A 123 15.12 -7.36 11.48
CA PHE A 123 13.76 -7.69 11.89
C PHE A 123 13.48 -9.19 11.82
N GLN A 124 12.62 -9.66 12.72
CA GLN A 124 12.14 -11.05 12.68
C GLN A 124 11.33 -11.32 11.39
N PRO A 125 11.41 -12.56 10.83
CA PRO A 125 10.77 -12.90 9.56
C PRO A 125 9.27 -12.57 9.49
N GLU A 126 8.55 -12.74 10.60
CA GLU A 126 7.12 -12.46 10.73
C GLU A 126 6.79 -10.99 10.49
N PHE A 127 7.59 -10.08 11.07
CA PHE A 127 7.40 -8.65 10.86
C PHE A 127 7.69 -8.26 9.40
N VAL A 128 8.78 -8.77 8.83
CA VAL A 128 9.13 -8.53 7.43
C VAL A 128 8.03 -9.03 6.50
N ARG A 129 7.47 -10.22 6.77
CA ARG A 129 6.33 -10.77 6.03
C ARG A 129 5.13 -9.83 6.09
N ILE A 130 4.76 -9.35 7.27
CA ILE A 130 3.63 -8.42 7.44
C ILE A 130 3.86 -7.14 6.63
N ALA A 131 5.05 -6.54 6.70
CA ALA A 131 5.35 -5.34 5.92
C ALA A 131 5.16 -5.55 4.41
N VAL A 132 5.60 -6.70 3.88
CA VAL A 132 5.41 -7.09 2.47
C VAL A 132 3.95 -7.37 2.15
N ASP A 133 3.23 -8.05 3.03
CA ASP A 133 1.81 -8.35 2.85
C ASP A 133 0.95 -7.08 2.87
N PHE A 134 1.35 -6.04 3.60
CA PHE A 134 0.70 -4.73 3.52
C PHE A 134 0.79 -4.12 2.11
N ALA A 135 1.94 -4.21 1.45
CA ALA A 135 2.10 -3.74 0.07
C ALA A 135 1.22 -4.54 -0.90
N ARG A 136 1.11 -5.86 -0.71
CA ARG A 136 0.22 -6.72 -1.50
C ARG A 136 -1.26 -6.41 -1.26
N ALA A 137 -1.64 -6.26 0.01
CA ALA A 137 -2.99 -5.93 0.42
C ALA A 137 -3.41 -4.57 -0.15
N ALA A 138 -2.50 -3.60 -0.20
CA ALA A 138 -2.75 -2.32 -0.87
C ALA A 138 -3.12 -2.48 -2.35
N GLN A 139 -2.32 -3.25 -3.10
CA GLN A 139 -2.59 -3.53 -4.51
C GLN A 139 -3.92 -4.24 -4.69
N TYR A 140 -4.27 -5.15 -3.78
CA TYR A 140 -5.56 -5.81 -3.79
C TYR A 140 -6.69 -4.83 -3.51
N VAL A 141 -6.55 -3.97 -2.49
CA VAL A 141 -7.60 -3.04 -2.06
C VAL A 141 -7.90 -1.98 -3.12
N TYR A 142 -6.84 -1.41 -3.72
CA TYR A 142 -6.98 -0.30 -4.66
C TYR A 142 -6.98 -0.71 -6.14
N GLN A 143 -6.99 -2.02 -6.44
CA GLN A 143 -6.88 -2.56 -7.81
C GLN A 143 -7.89 -1.94 -8.79
N TYR A 144 -9.12 -1.71 -8.32
CA TYR A 144 -10.23 -1.26 -9.14
C TYR A 144 -10.73 0.13 -8.77
N GLY A 145 -10.03 0.85 -7.89
CA GLY A 145 -10.47 2.14 -7.35
C GLY A 145 -10.35 2.21 -5.83
N ASP A 146 -11.11 3.09 -5.20
CA ASP A 146 -11.12 3.24 -3.73
C ASP A 146 -11.86 2.09 -3.03
N GLY A 147 -11.12 1.11 -2.53
CA GLY A 147 -11.70 0.00 -1.75
C GLY A 147 -12.21 0.38 -0.35
N PHE A 148 -12.02 1.61 0.12
CA PHE A 148 -12.44 2.07 1.45
C PHE A 148 -13.52 3.16 1.42
N GLY A 149 -13.31 4.22 0.65
CA GLY A 149 -14.06 5.47 0.78
C GLY A 149 -15.34 5.57 -0.05
N THR A 150 -15.49 4.78 -1.10
CA THR A 150 -16.66 4.90 -2.00
C THR A 150 -17.37 3.56 -2.24
N HIS A 151 -18.70 3.62 -2.37
CA HIS A 151 -19.53 2.45 -2.71
C HIS A 151 -19.46 2.12 -4.22
N SER A 152 -18.67 2.88 -4.98
CA SER A 152 -18.57 2.80 -6.44
C SER A 152 -17.80 1.56 -6.93
N PHE A 153 -17.15 0.82 -6.02
CA PHE A 153 -16.29 -0.32 -6.35
C PHE A 153 -16.81 -1.62 -5.70
N PRO A 154 -17.84 -2.27 -6.29
CA PRO A 154 -18.48 -3.45 -5.71
C PRO A 154 -17.55 -4.66 -5.54
N GLN A 155 -16.42 -4.67 -6.25
CA GLN A 155 -15.43 -5.75 -6.21
C GLN A 155 -14.89 -5.95 -4.78
N MET A 156 -14.61 -4.86 -4.04
CA MET A 156 -14.10 -5.00 -2.67
C MET A 156 -15.15 -5.59 -1.73
N LYS A 157 -16.40 -5.13 -1.85
CA LYS A 157 -17.53 -5.69 -1.11
C LYS A 157 -17.69 -7.19 -1.37
N HIS A 158 -17.65 -7.60 -2.64
CA HIS A 158 -17.75 -9.02 -3.01
C HIS A 158 -16.58 -9.84 -2.44
N ARG A 159 -15.35 -9.33 -2.52
CA ARG A 159 -14.17 -9.99 -1.95
C ARG A 159 -14.29 -10.19 -0.45
N ILE A 160 -14.77 -9.18 0.28
CA ILE A 160 -15.02 -9.27 1.72
C ILE A 160 -16.10 -10.31 2.04
N LEU A 161 -17.22 -10.29 1.31
CA LEU A 161 -18.31 -11.26 1.47
C LEU A 161 -17.81 -12.69 1.25
N SER A 162 -17.13 -12.93 0.14
CA SER A 162 -16.61 -14.25 -0.21
C SER A 162 -15.57 -14.76 0.78
N LEU A 163 -14.69 -13.90 1.30
CA LEU A 163 -13.62 -14.32 2.21
C LEU A 163 -14.09 -14.52 3.67
N LEU A 164 -15.00 -13.67 4.16
CA LEU A 164 -15.32 -13.61 5.59
C LEU A 164 -16.71 -14.15 5.95
N PHE A 165 -17.64 -14.21 4.99
CA PHE A 165 -19.05 -14.50 5.27
C PHE A 165 -19.58 -15.72 4.50
N GLU A 166 -19.04 -16.03 3.33
CA GLU A 166 -19.47 -17.16 2.51
C GLU A 166 -18.59 -18.39 2.79
N PRO A 167 -19.15 -19.49 3.33
CA PRO A 167 -18.38 -20.70 3.55
C PRO A 167 -18.06 -21.40 2.23
N ILE A 168 -16.92 -22.09 2.19
CA ILE A 168 -16.59 -23.00 1.08
C ILE A 168 -17.52 -24.21 1.18
N VAL A 169 -18.37 -24.40 0.17
CA VAL A 169 -19.21 -25.60 0.07
C VAL A 169 -18.33 -26.77 -0.37
N LEU A 170 -18.19 -27.76 0.50
CA LEU A 170 -17.58 -29.03 0.14
C LEU A 170 -18.68 -29.89 -0.50
N GLY A 171 -18.47 -30.35 -1.73
CA GLY A 171 -19.40 -31.29 -2.36
C GLY A 171 -19.50 -32.55 -1.51
N THR A 172 -20.72 -32.99 -1.19
CA THR A 172 -20.92 -34.36 -0.75
C THR A 172 -20.74 -35.24 -1.96
N ASP A 173 -19.82 -36.21 -1.88
CA ASP A 173 -19.85 -37.35 -2.78
C ASP A 173 -21.17 -38.09 -2.50
N ASP A 174 -22.23 -37.73 -3.22
CA ASP A 174 -23.47 -38.49 -3.29
C ASP A 174 -23.21 -39.76 -4.12
N GLY A 175 -22.36 -40.62 -3.58
CA GLY A 175 -21.97 -41.92 -4.08
C GLY A 175 -22.44 -43.04 -3.15
N VAL A 176 -23.66 -42.93 -2.61
CA VAL A 176 -24.37 -44.10 -2.07
C VAL A 176 -25.40 -44.51 -3.13
N ALA A 177 -24.98 -45.42 -4.01
CA ALA A 177 -25.91 -46.21 -4.78
C ALA A 177 -26.54 -47.23 -3.83
N ASP A 178 -27.78 -46.97 -3.42
CA ASP A 178 -28.65 -48.00 -2.86
C ASP A 178 -28.98 -49.02 -3.97
N TYR A 179 -28.45 -50.24 -3.85
CA TYR A 179 -29.04 -51.47 -4.39
C TYR A 179 -28.81 -52.62 -3.40
#